data_AF-A0A7J9RB59-F1
#
_entry.id   AF-A0A7J9RB59-F1
#
_cell.length_a   1.000
_cell.length_b   1.000
_cell.length_c   1.000
_cell.angle_alpha   90.00
_cell.angle_beta   90.00
_cell.angle_gamma   90.00
#
_symmetry.space_group_name_H-M   'P 1'
#
loop_
_entity.id
_entity.type
_entity.pdbx_description
1 polymer ?
#
loop_
_entity_poly.entity_id
_entity_poly.type
_entity_poly.pdbx_seq_one_letter_code
_entity_poly.pdbx_strand_id
1 'polypeptide(L)' 'MIFSKEKIVIAYTTEKCKSCNLERKRKFKEGDYLFSESSKCDSCDGIMQIEKIFGETIEQ' A
#
# COMPACT_ATOMS: atom_id res chain seq x y z
N MET A 1 -15.23 -16.53 29.62
CA MET A 1 -15.00 -15.36 28.76
C MET A 1 -14.00 -15.78 27.69
N ILE A 2 -14.43 -15.89 26.43
CA ILE A 2 -13.53 -16.19 25.33
C ILE A 2 -12.93 -14.86 24.88
N PHE A 3 -11.71 -14.57 25.34
CA PHE A 3 -10.92 -13.49 24.78
C PHE A 3 -10.38 -13.95 23.43
N SER A 4 -11.14 -13.71 22.36
CA SER A 4 -10.58 -13.79 21.01
C SER A 4 -9.53 -12.68 20.91
N LYS A 5 -8.24 -13.04 20.86
CA LYS A 5 -7.16 -12.09 20.56
C LYS A 5 -7.54 -11.37 19.26
N GLU A 6 -7.76 -10.06 19.32
CA GLU A 6 -7.95 -9.25 18.13
C GLU A 6 -6.69 -9.38 17.27
N LYS A 7 -6.83 -9.93 16.08
CA LYS A 7 -5.73 -10.03 15.12
C LYS A 7 -5.44 -8.62 14.63
N ILE A 8 -4.29 -8.07 14.98
CA ILE A 8 -3.86 -6.77 14.48
C ILE A 8 -3.45 -6.96 13.02
N VAL A 9 -4.18 -6.33 12.09
CA VAL A 9 -3.82 -6.35 10.66
C VAL A 9 -3.13 -5.03 10.31
N ILE A 10 -1.89 -5.11 9.83
CA ILE A 10 -1.20 -3.97 9.22
C ILE A 10 -1.47 -4.01 7.72
N ALA A 11 -2.20 -3.00 7.24
CA ALA A 11 -2.43 -2.81 5.81
C ALA A 11 -1.45 -1.79 5.21
N TYR A 12 -0.85 -2.14 4.07
CA TYR A 12 0.04 -1.25 3.32
C TYR A 12 -0.11 -1.40 1.82
N THR A 13 0.22 -0.33 1.12
CA THR A 13 0.06 -0.17 -0.32
C THR A 13 1.44 0.05 -0.93
N THR A 14 1.74 -0.69 -2.00
CA THR A 14 2.93 -0.49 -2.85
C THR A 14 2.52 0.21 -4.13
N GLU A 15 3.17 1.33 -4.39
CA GLU A 15 2.99 2.14 -5.59
C GLU A 15 4.24 2.05 -6.45
N LYS A 16 4.05 2.09 -7.76
CA LYS A 16 5.11 2.01 -8.75
C LYS A 16 4.98 3.11 -9.77
N CYS A 17 6.08 3.79 -10.06
CA CYS A 17 6.12 4.78 -11.12
C CYS A 17 6.01 4.10 -12.48
N LYS A 18 5.05 4.54 -13.30
CA LYS A 18 4.92 4.05 -14.69
C LYS A 18 6.10 4.45 -15.59
N SER A 19 6.84 5.49 -15.22
CA SER A 19 7.92 6.04 -16.05
C SER A 19 9.31 5.49 -15.69
N CYS A 20 9.67 5.48 -14.41
CA CYS A 20 11.00 5.06 -13.96
C CYS A 20 11.02 3.75 -13.18
N ASN A 21 9.86 3.09 -13.01
CA ASN A 21 9.71 1.86 -12.21
C ASN A 21 10.08 1.99 -10.73
N LEU A 22 10.20 3.21 -10.19
CA LEU A 22 10.40 3.43 -8.76
C LEU A 22 9.23 2.84 -7.96
N GLU A 23 9.53 1.95 -7.02
CA GLU A 23 8.55 1.37 -6.10
C GLU A 23 8.62 2.06 -4.73
N ARG A 24 7.47 2.41 -4.16
CA ARG A 24 7.32 3.04 -2.85
C ARG A 24 6.26 2.32 -2.04
N LYS A 25 6.54 2.09 -0.77
CA LYS A 25 5.58 1.55 0.20
C LYS A 25 5.00 2.67 1.06
N ARG A 26 3.70 2.62 1.33
CA ARG A 26 3.03 3.51 2.27
C ARG A 26 1.93 2.78 3.04
N LYS A 27 1.48 3.37 4.15
CA LYS A 27 0.28 2.88 4.85
C LYS A 27 -0.91 2.91 3.89
N PHE A 28 -1.70 1.84 3.95
CA PHE A 28 -2.96 1.76 3.24
C PHE A 28 -3.85 2.92 3.69
N LYS A 29 -4.56 3.52 2.73
CA LYS A 29 -5.58 4.51 2.99
C LYS A 29 -6.89 4.04 2.39
N GLU A 30 -7.99 4.37 3.05
CA GLU A 30 -9.31 4.12 2.51
C GLU A 30 -9.46 4.83 1.15
N GLY A 31 -9.88 4.08 0.14
CA GLY A 31 -9.89 4.53 -1.25
C GLY A 31 -8.66 4.14 -2.08
N ASP A 32 -7.69 3.41 -1.52
CA ASP A 32 -6.64 2.76 -2.32
C ASP A 32 -7.25 1.59 -3.11
N TYR A 33 -7.12 1.60 -4.44
CA TYR A 33 -7.52 0.51 -5.32
C TYR A 33 -6.38 0.12 -6.25
N LEU A 34 -6.30 -1.16 -6.60
CA LEU A 34 -5.27 -1.65 -7.51
C LEU A 34 -5.36 -0.94 -8.85
N PHE A 35 -4.19 -0.62 -9.40
CA PHE A 35 -4.01 0.08 -10.67
C PHE A 35 -4.54 1.52 -10.69
N SER A 36 -4.89 2.09 -9.54
CA SER A 36 -5.19 3.53 -9.42
C SER A 36 -3.95 4.38 -9.61
N GLU A 37 -4.12 5.58 -10.16
CA GLU A 37 -3.10 6.62 -10.05
C GLU A 37 -3.15 7.20 -8.63
N SER A 38 -1.98 7.40 -8.02
CA SER A 38 -1.87 7.81 -6.62
C SER A 38 -1.26 9.19 -6.46
N SER A 39 0.01 9.32 -6.81
CA SER A 39 0.84 10.47 -6.49
C SER A 39 1.88 10.71 -7.58
N LYS A 40 2.54 11.86 -7.51
CA LYS A 40 3.66 12.18 -8.39
C LYS A 40 4.91 11.44 -7.92
N CYS A 41 5.70 10.94 -8.85
CA CYS A 41 6.96 10.28 -8.57
C CYS A 41 8.02 11.30 -8.16
N ASP A 42 8.58 11.14 -6.97
CA ASP A 42 9.61 12.03 -6.42
C ASP A 42 10.92 12.02 -7.23
N SER A 43 11.15 10.99 -8.06
CA SER A 43 12.40 10.82 -8.81
C SER A 43 12.35 11.32 -10.25
N CYS A 44 11.19 11.31 -10.91
CA CYS A 44 11.10 11.60 -12.35
C CYS A 44 9.87 12.43 -12.74
N ASP A 45 9.13 12.94 -11.74
CA ASP A 45 7.89 13.70 -11.93
C ASP A 45 6.76 12.93 -12.66
N GLY A 46 6.94 11.62 -12.91
CA GLY A 46 5.92 10.75 -13.50
C GLY A 46 4.78 10.42 -12.54
N ILE A 47 3.82 9.61 -13.01
CA ILE A 47 2.67 9.19 -12.19
C ILE A 47 2.99 7.85 -11.50
N MET A 48 2.78 7.81 -10.19
CA MET A 48 2.79 6.59 -9.39
C MET A 48 1.44 5.89 -9.51
N GLN A 49 1.46 4.57 -9.61
CA GLN A 49 0.29 3.73 -9.71
C GLN A 49 0.32 2.67 -8.61
N ILE A 50 -0.80 2.42 -7.94
CA ILE A 50 -0.89 1.34 -6.95
C ILE A 50 -0.76 0.00 -7.68
N GLU A 51 0.28 -0.77 -7.36
CA GLU A 51 0.54 -2.08 -7.97
C GLU A 51 0.11 -3.23 -7.05
N LYS A 52 0.24 -3.05 -5.72
CA LYS A 52 -0.05 -4.12 -4.74
C LYS A 52 -0.62 -3.52 -3.45
N ILE A 53 -1.53 -4.25 -2.81
CA ILE A 53 -2.09 -3.93 -1.48
C ILE A 53 -1.97 -5.19 -0.63
N PHE A 54 -1.42 -5.05 0.58
CA PHE A 54 -1.16 -6.15 1.51
C PHE A 54 -1.90 -5.92 2.82
N GLY A 55 -2.32 -7.01 3.45
CA GLY A 55 -2.82 -7.04 4.83
C GLY A 55 -2.07 -8.14 5.58
N GLU A 56 -1.15 -7.75 6.47
CA GLU A 56 -0.37 -8.68 7.27
C GLU A 56 -0.96 -8.75 8.68
N THR A 57 -1.32 -9.96 9.12
CA THR A 57 -1.71 -10.21 10.51
C THR A 57 -0.47 -10.32 11.38
N ILE A 58 -0.35 -9.46 12.39
CA ILE A 58 0.59 -9.66 13.48
C ILE A 58 -0.03 -10.68 14.42
N GLU A 59 0.46 -11.92 14.37
CA GLU A 59 0.15 -12.90 15.40
C GLU A 59 1.10 -12.68 16.59
N GLN A 60 0.53 -12.46 17.77
CA GLN A 60 1.24 -12.22 19.03
C GLN A 60 1.17 -13.45 19.95
#